data_AF-A0A7X5N0S9-F1
#
_entry.id   AF-A0A7X5N0S9-F1
#
_cell.length_a   1.000
_cell.length_b   1.000
_cell.length_c   1.000
_cell.angle_alpha   90.00
_cell.angle_beta   90.00
_cell.angle_gamma   90.00
#
_symmetry.space_group_name_H-M   'P 1'
#
loop_
_entity.id
_entity.type
_entity.pdbx_description
1 polymer ?
#
loop_
_entity_poly.entity_id
_entity_poly.type
_entity_poly.pdbx_seq_one_letter_code
_entity_poly.pdbx_strand_id
1 'polypeptide(L)'
;LDALDALEAGTLAIIPGEENPAPYRLDVALRQASARGLAGLVFTTDLALAETAVALAERGRVPVLAAPQAKPSDLAVAIDRLLSGGASEAMTRAAYAIDQAAAAAGADGSVDGILAAAGRALGVGLSLEDDPTVLWSDNDAVCVGEVPIGRLVADRSDAAADVARPVVASLISRATQRQLRDRYAPTQSRADLLVELVLAESSRVEAFVGQAARLGFPLQLSHVVGWLKPTAIGDPDARPPRGVEPALELFALQLVEGREEMWHVAFIQEDMFLVSTEEHGAGDHQRRLREVGERLQRQAQRLAGSGWAY
;
A
#
# COMPACT_ATOMS: atom_id res chain seq x y z
N LEU A 1 23.41 37.20 -13.46
CA LEU A 1 21.96 37.46 -13.53
C LEU A 1 21.41 37.17 -14.91
N ASP A 2 22.08 37.62 -15.97
CA ASP A 2 21.57 37.50 -17.36
C ASP A 2 21.50 36.06 -17.91
N ALA A 3 22.05 35.07 -17.20
CA ALA A 3 22.03 33.66 -17.56
C ALA A 3 20.93 32.82 -16.86
N LEU A 4 20.08 33.44 -16.02
CA LEU A 4 19.02 32.73 -15.30
C LEU A 4 18.01 32.06 -16.27
N ASP A 5 17.84 32.62 -17.46
CA ASP A 5 16.99 32.07 -18.52
C ASP A 5 17.53 30.77 -19.13
N ALA A 6 18.74 30.33 -18.79
CA ALA A 6 19.28 29.04 -19.24
C ALA A 6 19.12 27.92 -18.20
N LEU A 7 18.65 28.23 -16.99
CA LEU A 7 18.54 27.26 -15.90
C LEU A 7 17.22 26.47 -15.95
N GLU A 8 17.30 25.21 -15.52
CA GLU A 8 16.16 24.31 -15.40
C GLU A 8 15.36 24.57 -14.12
N ALA A 9 14.08 24.19 -14.13
CA ALA A 9 13.21 24.26 -12.96
C ALA A 9 13.79 23.47 -11.78
N GLY A 10 13.61 23.98 -10.56
CA GLY A 10 14.18 23.38 -9.33
C GLY A 10 15.65 23.69 -9.09
N THR A 11 16.31 24.47 -9.94
CA THR A 11 17.72 24.87 -9.73
C THR A 11 17.84 25.94 -8.64
N LEU A 12 18.79 25.77 -7.70
CA LEU A 12 19.23 26.81 -6.77
C LEU A 12 20.43 27.55 -7.39
N ALA A 13 20.27 28.83 -7.74
CA ALA A 13 21.32 29.58 -8.41
C ALA A 13 22.19 30.36 -7.42
N ILE A 14 23.51 30.11 -7.41
CA ILE A 14 24.48 30.89 -6.66
C ILE A 14 25.01 32.02 -7.55
N ILE A 15 24.78 33.26 -7.14
CA ILE A 15 25.10 34.45 -7.91
C ILE A 15 26.35 35.10 -7.30
N PRO A 16 27.52 34.92 -7.94
CA PRO A 16 28.73 35.62 -7.52
C PRO A 16 28.57 37.12 -7.75
N GLY A 17 29.05 37.90 -6.79
CA GLY A 17 29.15 39.35 -6.90
C GLY A 17 30.13 39.91 -5.88
N GLU A 18 30.82 40.98 -6.26
CA GLU A 18 31.63 41.81 -5.37
C GLU A 18 30.84 43.02 -4.84
N GLU A 19 29.83 43.47 -5.59
CA GLU A 19 28.94 44.57 -5.25
C GLU A 19 27.47 44.16 -5.41
N ASN A 20 26.58 44.82 -4.66
CA ASN A 20 25.15 44.57 -4.77
C ASN A 20 24.63 44.96 -6.15
N PRO A 21 23.83 44.09 -6.81
CA PRO A 21 23.23 44.42 -8.09
C PRO A 21 22.27 45.60 -7.93
N ALA A 22 22.17 46.42 -8.97
CA ALA A 22 21.20 47.51 -9.01
C ALA A 22 19.76 46.97 -8.78
N PRO A 23 18.90 47.66 -8.00
CA PRO A 23 17.59 47.14 -7.60
C PRO A 23 16.71 46.64 -8.75
N TYR A 24 16.71 47.35 -9.88
CA TYR A 24 15.93 46.96 -11.06
C TYR A 24 16.37 45.61 -11.66
N ARG A 25 17.68 45.26 -11.58
CA ARG A 25 18.18 43.97 -12.09
C ARG A 25 17.73 42.82 -11.20
N LEU A 26 17.56 43.09 -9.91
CA LEU A 26 17.06 42.11 -8.96
C LEU A 26 15.57 41.81 -9.21
N ASP A 27 14.76 42.85 -9.44
CA ASP A 27 13.35 42.69 -9.81
C ASP A 27 13.16 41.86 -11.10
N VAL A 28 14.02 42.08 -12.09
CA VAL A 28 14.01 41.29 -13.35
C VAL A 28 14.41 39.84 -13.07
N ALA A 29 15.48 39.61 -12.32
CA ALA A 29 15.96 38.28 -11.98
C ALA A 29 14.93 37.47 -11.18
N LEU A 30 14.18 38.10 -10.27
CA LEU A 30 13.12 37.44 -9.50
C LEU A 30 11.94 37.04 -10.38
N ARG A 31 11.56 37.87 -11.35
CA ARG A 31 10.50 37.51 -12.33
C ARG A 31 10.95 36.34 -13.21
N GLN A 32 12.20 36.35 -13.67
CA GLN A 32 12.76 35.24 -14.45
C GLN A 32 12.81 33.94 -13.62
N ALA A 33 13.31 34.03 -12.38
CA ALA A 33 13.41 32.89 -11.48
C ALA A 33 12.03 32.27 -11.18
N SER A 34 11.02 33.12 -10.94
CA SER A 34 9.65 32.67 -10.71
C SER A 34 9.05 32.04 -11.97
N ALA A 35 9.21 32.66 -13.15
CA ALA A 35 8.70 32.15 -14.41
C ALA A 35 9.31 30.78 -14.79
N ARG A 36 10.55 30.50 -14.37
CA ARG A 36 11.24 29.23 -14.60
C ARG A 36 11.06 28.21 -13.49
N GLY A 37 10.40 28.57 -12.38
CA GLY A 37 10.26 27.67 -11.23
C GLY A 37 11.61 27.31 -10.60
N LEU A 38 12.53 28.26 -10.49
CA LEU A 38 13.79 28.04 -9.78
C LEU A 38 13.54 27.81 -8.28
N ALA A 39 14.36 26.98 -7.64
CA ALA A 39 14.24 26.68 -6.22
C ALA A 39 14.67 27.84 -5.32
N GLY A 40 15.49 28.77 -5.82
CA GLY A 40 15.92 29.96 -5.08
C GLY A 40 17.13 30.65 -5.70
N LEU A 41 17.48 31.81 -5.14
CA LEU A 41 18.66 32.58 -5.50
C LEU A 41 19.52 32.83 -4.25
N VAL A 42 20.83 32.60 -4.34
CA VAL A 42 21.78 32.90 -3.25
C VAL A 42 22.84 33.88 -3.74
N PHE A 43 22.98 35.01 -3.04
CA PHE A 43 23.95 36.05 -3.37
C PHE A 43 25.16 35.98 -2.44
N THR A 44 26.37 36.13 -2.99
CA THR A 44 27.61 36.17 -2.18
C THR A 44 27.92 37.55 -1.61
N THR A 45 27.06 38.54 -1.87
CA THR A 45 27.12 39.89 -1.33
C THR A 45 26.20 40.04 -0.12
N ASP A 46 26.45 41.08 0.69
CA ASP A 46 25.54 41.46 1.76
C ASP A 46 24.32 42.17 1.17
N LEU A 47 23.34 41.37 0.73
CA LEU A 47 22.20 41.83 -0.05
C LEU A 47 21.08 42.35 0.86
N ALA A 48 20.80 43.64 0.76
CA ALA A 48 19.57 44.23 1.28
C ALA A 48 18.51 44.31 0.17
N LEU A 49 17.39 43.61 0.36
CA LEU A 49 16.28 43.64 -0.59
C LEU A 49 15.47 44.93 -0.45
N ALA A 50 15.21 45.59 -1.58
CA ALA A 50 14.19 46.64 -1.64
C ALA A 50 12.78 46.03 -1.45
N GLU A 51 11.84 46.82 -0.95
CA GLU A 51 10.47 46.38 -0.66
C GLU A 51 9.76 45.76 -1.88
N THR A 52 10.02 46.28 -3.08
CA THR A 52 9.51 45.72 -4.33
C THR A 52 10.07 44.32 -4.62
N ALA A 53 11.35 44.09 -4.36
CA ALA A 53 12.00 42.80 -4.57
C ALA A 53 11.49 41.75 -3.56
N VAL A 54 11.23 42.15 -2.31
CA VAL A 54 10.59 41.28 -1.31
C VAL A 54 9.21 40.83 -1.79
N ALA A 55 8.36 41.77 -2.21
CA ALA A 55 7.02 41.46 -2.70
C ALA A 55 7.02 40.55 -3.94
N LEU A 56 8.03 40.69 -4.82
CA LEU A 56 8.21 39.83 -5.99
C LEU A 56 8.68 38.42 -5.60
N ALA A 57 9.63 38.31 -4.67
CA ALA A 57 10.13 37.03 -4.17
C ALA A 57 9.01 36.23 -3.48
N GLU A 58 8.22 36.87 -2.63
CA GLU A 58 7.09 36.23 -1.93
C GLU A 58 6.00 35.78 -2.89
N ARG A 59 5.55 36.66 -3.81
CA ARG A 59 4.51 36.32 -4.79
C ARG A 59 4.97 35.22 -5.74
N GLY A 60 6.25 35.24 -6.12
CA GLY A 60 6.85 34.24 -7.00
C GLY A 60 7.27 32.96 -6.28
N ARG A 61 7.19 32.91 -4.94
CA ARG A 61 7.72 31.84 -4.08
C ARG A 61 9.18 31.49 -4.35
N VAL A 62 9.99 32.50 -4.66
CA VAL A 62 11.43 32.34 -4.89
C VAL A 62 12.18 32.83 -3.65
N PRO A 63 12.72 31.93 -2.81
CA PRO A 63 13.53 32.34 -1.67
C PRO A 63 14.81 33.00 -2.14
N VAL A 64 15.16 34.12 -1.48
CA VAL A 64 16.39 34.87 -1.73
C VAL A 64 17.23 34.84 -0.47
N LEU A 65 18.45 34.36 -0.58
CA LEU A 65 19.39 34.20 0.52
C LEU A 65 20.65 35.02 0.27
N ALA A 66 21.27 35.50 1.34
CA ALA A 66 22.58 36.16 1.29
C ALA A 66 23.60 35.33 2.09
N ALA A 67 24.75 35.09 1.48
CA ALA A 67 25.91 34.44 2.07
C ALA A 67 27.11 35.36 1.87
N PRO A 68 27.17 36.51 2.59
CA PRO A 68 28.18 37.53 2.34
C PRO A 68 29.59 36.96 2.46
N GLN A 69 30.46 37.29 1.50
CA GLN A 69 31.86 36.88 1.43
C GLN A 69 32.10 35.37 1.24
N ALA A 70 31.05 34.56 1.06
CA ALA A 70 31.21 33.14 0.75
C ALA A 70 31.70 32.98 -0.70
N LYS A 71 32.68 32.11 -0.92
CA LYS A 71 33.09 31.73 -2.28
C LYS A 71 31.98 30.86 -2.90
N PRO A 72 31.55 31.12 -4.15
CA PRO A 72 30.49 30.33 -4.79
C PRO A 72 30.79 28.83 -4.83
N SER A 73 32.04 28.45 -5.09
CA SER A 73 32.49 27.05 -5.11
C SER A 73 32.35 26.39 -3.75
N ASP A 74 32.73 27.09 -2.68
CA ASP A 74 32.70 26.55 -1.32
C ASP A 74 31.25 26.44 -0.83
N LEU A 75 30.40 27.40 -1.22
CA LEU A 75 28.97 27.37 -0.96
C LEU A 75 28.28 26.22 -1.72
N ALA A 76 28.62 26.01 -2.99
CA ALA A 76 28.13 24.86 -3.76
C ALA A 76 28.53 23.54 -3.09
N VAL A 77 29.79 23.39 -2.66
CA VAL A 77 30.27 22.21 -1.93
C VAL A 77 29.59 22.07 -0.56
N ALA A 78 29.34 23.16 0.16
CA ALA A 78 28.68 23.11 1.46
C ALA A 78 27.20 22.70 1.34
N ILE A 79 26.49 23.24 0.35
CA ILE A 79 25.11 22.84 0.01
C ILE A 79 25.09 21.39 -0.45
N ASP A 80 26.00 21.00 -1.34
CA ASP A 80 26.14 19.62 -1.80
C ASP A 80 26.43 18.65 -0.64
N ARG A 81 27.29 19.03 0.32
CA ARG A 81 27.55 18.23 1.54
C ARG A 81 26.38 18.20 2.50
N LEU A 82 25.60 19.27 2.59
CA LEU A 82 24.41 19.31 3.44
C LEU A 82 23.30 18.42 2.86
N LEU A 83 23.12 18.46 1.54
CA LEU A 83 22.20 17.61 0.80
C LEU A 83 22.66 16.15 0.76
N SER A 84 23.94 15.90 0.48
CA SER A 84 24.56 14.57 0.44
C SER A 84 24.72 13.96 1.83
N GLY A 85 24.96 14.78 2.85
CA GLY A 85 24.92 14.38 4.26
C GLY A 85 23.54 13.86 4.62
N GLY A 86 22.48 14.58 4.21
CA GLY A 86 21.11 14.12 4.33
C GLY A 86 20.82 12.84 3.55
N ALA A 87 21.32 12.70 2.31
CA ALA A 87 21.08 11.51 1.48
C ALA A 87 21.83 10.26 1.99
N SER A 88 23.12 10.37 2.30
CA SER A 88 23.92 9.26 2.84
C SER A 88 23.46 8.84 4.23
N GLU A 89 23.08 9.81 5.07
CA GLU A 89 22.46 9.53 6.37
C GLU A 89 21.10 8.85 6.19
N ALA A 90 20.24 9.37 5.30
CA ALA A 90 18.95 8.77 5.02
C ALA A 90 19.08 7.33 4.51
N MET A 91 20.03 7.07 3.61
CA MET A 91 20.32 5.72 3.14
C MET A 91 20.80 4.80 4.26
N THR A 92 21.66 5.30 5.15
CA THR A 92 22.19 4.52 6.27
C THR A 92 21.08 4.21 7.28
N ARG A 93 20.23 5.19 7.61
CA ARG A 93 19.04 5.00 8.46
C ARG A 93 18.04 4.03 7.82
N ALA A 94 17.79 4.16 6.52
CA ALA A 94 16.88 3.27 5.79
C ALA A 94 17.38 1.84 5.80
N ALA A 95 18.67 1.60 5.49
CA ALA A 95 19.28 0.28 5.55
C ALA A 95 19.20 -0.33 6.95
N TYR A 96 19.55 0.46 7.98
CA TYR A 96 19.44 0.01 9.37
C TYR A 96 17.99 -0.33 9.76
N ALA A 97 17.02 0.49 9.34
CA ALA A 97 15.60 0.23 9.58
C ALA A 97 15.10 -1.03 8.89
N ILE A 98 15.52 -1.28 7.65
CA ILE A 98 15.23 -2.52 6.92
C ILE A 98 15.79 -3.73 7.69
N ASP A 99 17.02 -3.66 8.18
CA ASP A 99 17.63 -4.75 8.95
C ASP A 99 16.86 -5.01 10.26
N GLN A 100 16.48 -3.96 10.98
CA GLN A 100 15.68 -4.10 12.20
C GLN A 100 14.29 -4.66 11.91
N ALA A 101 13.63 -4.20 10.84
CA ALA A 101 12.34 -4.71 10.39
C ALA A 101 12.43 -6.19 10.00
N ALA A 102 13.46 -6.58 9.26
CA ALA A 102 13.70 -7.95 8.82
C ALA A 102 13.95 -8.89 10.02
N ALA A 103 14.72 -8.44 11.01
CA ALA A 103 14.94 -9.17 12.25
C ALA A 103 13.62 -9.36 13.03
N ALA A 104 12.80 -8.31 13.13
CA ALA A 104 11.47 -8.40 13.76
C ALA A 104 10.50 -9.30 12.98
N ALA A 105 10.64 -9.39 11.66
CA ALA A 105 9.81 -10.21 10.78
C ALA A 105 10.15 -11.71 10.80
N GLY A 106 10.95 -12.20 11.77
CA GLY A 106 11.34 -13.60 11.92
C GLY A 106 10.16 -14.59 12.04
N ALA A 107 10.43 -15.82 12.49
CA ALA A 107 9.44 -16.90 12.54
C ALA A 107 8.14 -16.48 13.25
N ASP A 108 8.26 -15.81 14.40
CA ASP A 108 7.14 -15.36 15.24
C ASP A 108 6.87 -13.85 15.15
N GLY A 109 7.34 -13.21 14.06
CA GLY A 109 7.22 -11.78 13.88
C GLY A 109 5.78 -11.29 13.74
N SER A 110 5.39 -10.28 14.52
CA SER A 110 4.11 -9.59 14.38
C SER A 110 4.24 -8.31 13.55
N VAL A 111 3.14 -7.89 12.92
CA VAL A 111 3.07 -6.62 12.17
C VAL A 111 3.47 -5.44 13.06
N ASP A 112 2.94 -5.37 14.28
CA ASP A 112 3.27 -4.32 15.25
C ASP A 112 4.76 -4.33 15.61
N GLY A 113 5.37 -5.51 15.74
CA GLY A 113 6.80 -5.66 15.99
C GLY A 113 7.66 -5.09 14.86
N ILE A 114 7.27 -5.37 13.61
CA ILE A 114 7.94 -4.86 12.40
C ILE A 114 7.82 -3.33 12.33
N LEU A 115 6.59 -2.80 12.48
CA LEU A 115 6.32 -1.35 12.46
C LEU A 115 7.12 -0.62 13.55
N ALA A 116 7.11 -1.15 14.77
CA ALA A 116 7.82 -0.54 15.89
C ALA A 116 9.35 -0.60 15.72
N ALA A 117 9.90 -1.70 15.18
CA ALA A 117 11.33 -1.82 14.92
C ALA A 117 11.80 -0.87 13.82
N ALA A 118 11.09 -0.83 12.69
CA ALA A 118 11.38 0.09 11.59
C ALA A 118 11.20 1.55 12.01
N GLY A 119 10.09 1.88 12.68
CA GLY A 119 9.80 3.25 13.11
C GLY A 119 10.83 3.80 14.11
N ARG A 120 11.28 2.98 15.07
CA ARG A 120 12.36 3.36 16.00
C ARG A 120 13.68 3.62 15.28
N ALA A 121 14.03 2.80 14.30
CA ALA A 121 15.27 2.94 13.53
C ALA A 121 15.26 4.15 12.60
N LEU A 122 14.11 4.48 12.01
CA LEU A 122 13.92 5.67 11.19
C LEU A 122 13.76 6.95 12.02
N GLY A 123 13.26 6.82 13.25
CA GLY A 123 12.86 7.93 14.10
C GLY A 123 11.52 8.55 13.68
N VAL A 124 10.65 7.82 12.98
CA VAL A 124 9.31 8.26 12.55
C VAL A 124 8.27 7.22 12.96
N GLY A 125 7.04 7.66 13.25
CA GLY A 125 5.93 6.75 13.46
C GLY A 125 5.54 6.08 12.14
N LEU A 126 5.35 4.76 12.16
CA LEU A 126 4.80 4.00 11.04
C LEU A 126 3.49 3.35 11.44
N SER A 127 2.49 3.41 10.56
CA SER A 127 1.18 2.80 10.74
C SER A 127 0.70 2.14 9.46
N LEU A 128 -0.17 1.13 9.62
CA LEU A 128 -0.94 0.57 8.52
C LEU A 128 -2.30 1.29 8.48
N GLU A 129 -2.62 1.89 7.34
CA GLU A 129 -3.93 2.52 7.11
C GLU A 129 -4.76 1.71 6.12
N ASP A 130 -6.07 1.62 6.39
CA ASP A 130 -7.03 1.07 5.44
C ASP A 130 -7.32 2.10 4.34
N ASP A 131 -6.83 1.83 3.14
CA ASP A 131 -6.99 2.67 1.96
C ASP A 131 -7.56 1.82 0.82
N PRO A 132 -8.86 1.97 0.48
CA PRO A 132 -9.50 1.16 -0.56
C PRO A 132 -9.05 1.53 -1.98
N THR A 133 -8.23 2.56 -2.14
CA THR A 133 -7.74 3.05 -3.44
C THR A 133 -6.31 2.62 -3.76
N VAL A 134 -5.60 2.01 -2.80
CA VAL A 134 -4.22 1.54 -2.99
C VAL A 134 -4.17 0.40 -4.01
N LEU A 135 -3.20 0.47 -4.92
CA LEU A 135 -2.96 -0.58 -5.90
C LEU A 135 -1.90 -1.54 -5.37
N TRP A 136 -1.98 -2.82 -5.72
CA TRP A 136 -0.97 -3.82 -5.35
C TRP A 136 0.45 -3.49 -5.85
N SER A 137 0.54 -2.66 -6.91
CA SER A 137 1.78 -2.18 -7.49
C SER A 137 2.37 -0.96 -6.78
N ASP A 138 1.64 -0.37 -5.84
CA ASP A 138 2.14 0.80 -5.10
C ASP A 138 3.27 0.39 -4.17
N ASN A 139 4.30 1.23 -4.11
CA ASN A 139 5.50 0.99 -3.31
C ASN A 139 5.24 0.87 -1.81
N ASP A 140 4.10 1.32 -1.32
CA ASP A 140 3.69 1.30 0.07
C ASP A 140 2.46 0.43 0.33
N ALA A 141 2.02 -0.33 -0.68
CA ALA A 141 0.96 -1.29 -0.53
C ALA A 141 1.39 -2.45 0.36
N VAL A 142 0.56 -2.75 1.35
CA VAL A 142 0.65 -3.99 2.13
C VAL A 142 -0.37 -4.95 1.54
N CYS A 143 0.11 -6.10 1.08
CA CYS A 143 -0.69 -7.05 0.31
C CYS A 143 -0.71 -8.45 0.93
N VAL A 144 -1.78 -9.19 0.63
CA VAL A 144 -1.86 -10.64 0.83
C VAL A 144 -2.04 -11.26 -0.55
N GLY A 145 -1.00 -11.89 -1.08
CA GLY A 145 -0.96 -12.24 -2.51
C GLY A 145 -1.03 -10.98 -3.37
N GLU A 146 -1.97 -10.92 -4.31
CA GLU A 146 -2.22 -9.75 -5.17
C GLU A 146 -3.30 -8.81 -4.59
N VAL A 147 -3.73 -9.03 -3.34
CA VAL A 147 -4.81 -8.27 -2.71
C VAL A 147 -4.24 -7.20 -1.78
N PRO A 148 -4.40 -5.90 -2.08
CA PRO A 148 -4.04 -4.85 -1.14
C PRO A 148 -4.97 -4.88 0.07
N ILE A 149 -4.39 -4.88 1.27
CA ILE A 149 -5.11 -4.85 2.55
C ILE A 149 -4.89 -3.54 3.33
N GLY A 150 -4.08 -2.63 2.78
CA GLY A 150 -3.80 -1.33 3.35
C GLY A 150 -2.53 -0.70 2.80
N ARG A 151 -2.20 0.47 3.31
CA ARG A 151 -1.02 1.26 2.95
C ARG A 151 -0.14 1.49 4.16
N LEU A 152 1.17 1.36 3.99
CA LEU A 152 2.16 1.76 4.99
C LEU A 152 2.35 3.28 4.95
N VAL A 153 2.01 3.96 6.05
CA VAL A 153 2.10 5.42 6.16
C VAL A 153 3.11 5.81 7.23
N ALA A 154 3.83 6.91 7.00
CA ALA A 154 4.68 7.54 7.98
C ALA A 154 4.01 8.82 8.52
N ASP A 155 4.16 9.10 9.82
CA ASP A 155 3.55 10.27 10.48
C ASP A 155 4.09 11.62 9.98
N ARG A 156 5.26 11.62 9.35
CA ARG A 156 5.88 12.78 8.71
C ARG A 156 6.70 12.37 7.49
N SER A 157 6.90 13.33 6.59
CA SER A 157 7.81 13.15 5.44
C SER A 157 9.24 12.98 5.95
N ASP A 158 9.89 11.91 5.52
CA ASP A 158 11.29 11.59 5.82
C ASP A 158 11.86 10.73 4.67
N ALA A 159 13.00 11.16 4.12
CA ALA A 159 13.60 10.50 2.96
C ALA A 159 14.09 9.08 3.26
N ALA A 160 14.51 8.78 4.49
CA ALA A 160 14.89 7.42 4.88
C ALA A 160 13.66 6.52 4.96
N ALA A 161 12.55 7.06 5.46
CA ALA A 161 11.28 6.34 5.49
C ALA A 161 10.77 6.06 4.07
N ASP A 162 10.84 7.01 3.14
CA ASP A 162 10.46 6.80 1.74
C ASP A 162 11.27 5.69 1.06
N VAL A 163 12.58 5.62 1.34
CA VAL A 163 13.47 4.56 0.82
C VAL A 163 13.17 3.20 1.46
N ALA A 164 12.92 3.16 2.77
CA ALA A 164 12.68 1.90 3.49
C ALA A 164 11.26 1.35 3.26
N ARG A 165 10.29 2.21 2.96
CA ARG A 165 8.85 1.89 2.88
C ARG A 165 8.54 0.64 2.06
N PRO A 166 9.08 0.46 0.83
CA PRO A 166 8.72 -0.70 0.01
C PRO A 166 9.16 -2.02 0.61
N VAL A 167 10.34 -2.04 1.23
CA VAL A 167 10.86 -3.25 1.85
C VAL A 167 10.09 -3.57 3.14
N VAL A 168 9.77 -2.55 3.94
CA VAL A 168 8.97 -2.72 5.17
C VAL A 168 7.55 -3.15 4.83
N ALA A 169 6.90 -2.55 3.84
CA ALA A 169 5.57 -2.96 3.37
C ALA A 169 5.58 -4.42 2.86
N SER A 170 6.62 -4.83 2.13
CA SER A 170 6.81 -6.22 1.70
C SER A 170 7.03 -7.20 2.87
N LEU A 171 7.77 -6.79 3.91
CA LEU A 171 7.96 -7.58 5.13
C LEU A 171 6.65 -7.78 5.89
N ILE A 172 5.87 -6.71 6.04
CA ILE A 172 4.53 -6.76 6.65
C ILE A 172 3.62 -7.68 5.83
N SER A 173 3.59 -7.51 4.50
CA SER A 173 2.82 -8.35 3.58
C SER A 173 3.09 -9.84 3.80
N ARG A 174 4.37 -10.23 3.88
CA ARG A 174 4.78 -11.63 4.14
C ARG A 174 4.40 -12.10 5.56
N ALA A 175 4.52 -11.24 6.57
CA ALA A 175 4.12 -11.58 7.93
C ALA A 175 2.61 -11.82 8.01
N THR A 176 1.81 -10.92 7.44
CA THR A 176 0.35 -11.05 7.38
C THR A 176 -0.08 -12.27 6.58
N GLN A 177 0.52 -12.53 5.41
CA GLN A 177 0.22 -13.72 4.62
C GLN A 177 0.51 -15.01 5.39
N ARG A 178 1.62 -15.08 6.14
CA ARG A 178 1.91 -16.23 7.01
C ARG A 178 0.86 -16.39 8.09
N GLN A 179 0.54 -15.31 8.81
CA GLN A 179 -0.48 -15.34 9.86
C GLN A 179 -1.84 -15.81 9.34
N LEU A 180 -2.27 -15.31 8.18
CA LEU A 180 -3.54 -15.72 7.56
C LEU A 180 -3.49 -17.17 7.10
N ARG A 181 -2.38 -17.62 6.50
CA ARG A 181 -2.22 -19.02 6.10
C ARG A 181 -2.29 -19.96 7.30
N ASP A 182 -1.56 -19.66 8.37
CA ASP A 182 -1.55 -20.50 9.56
C ASP A 182 -2.93 -20.49 10.25
N ARG A 183 -3.64 -19.36 10.21
CA ARG A 183 -4.99 -19.18 10.76
C ARG A 183 -6.08 -19.90 9.95
N TYR A 184 -5.99 -19.88 8.62
CA TYR A 184 -7.02 -20.43 7.73
C TYR A 184 -6.68 -21.79 7.11
N ALA A 185 -5.48 -22.33 7.31
CA ALA A 185 -5.06 -23.64 6.78
C ALA A 185 -6.06 -24.78 7.07
N PRO A 186 -6.65 -24.93 8.28
CA PRO A 186 -7.65 -25.97 8.53
C PRO A 186 -8.94 -25.78 7.73
N THR A 187 -9.31 -24.54 7.41
CA THR A 187 -10.50 -24.22 6.61
C THR A 187 -10.24 -24.44 5.13
N GLN A 188 -9.05 -24.09 4.63
CA GLN A 188 -8.63 -24.33 3.25
C GLN A 188 -8.54 -25.84 2.94
N SER A 189 -7.90 -26.64 3.79
CA SER A 189 -7.85 -28.10 3.58
C SER A 189 -9.24 -28.76 3.52
N ARG A 190 -10.23 -28.20 4.24
CA ARG A 190 -11.63 -28.66 4.18
C ARG A 190 -12.35 -28.16 2.92
N ALA A 191 -12.04 -26.95 2.47
CA ALA A 191 -12.56 -26.41 1.22
C ALA A 191 -12.05 -27.20 -0.01
N ASP A 192 -10.78 -27.60 -0.02
CA ASP A 192 -10.23 -28.45 -1.08
C ASP A 192 -10.97 -29.78 -1.18
N LEU A 193 -11.29 -30.41 -0.05
CA LEU A 193 -12.13 -31.60 -0.01
C LEU A 193 -13.54 -31.35 -0.58
N LEU A 194 -14.13 -30.19 -0.31
CA LEU A 194 -15.44 -29.82 -0.88
C LEU A 194 -15.37 -29.69 -2.39
N VAL A 195 -14.30 -29.09 -2.93
CA VAL A 195 -14.07 -29.02 -4.38
C VAL A 195 -13.95 -30.43 -4.96
N GLU A 196 -13.15 -31.31 -4.33
CA GLU A 196 -13.02 -32.71 -4.75
C GLU A 196 -14.37 -33.44 -4.72
N LEU A 197 -15.19 -33.24 -3.70
CA LEU A 197 -16.52 -33.83 -3.57
C LEU A 197 -17.51 -33.32 -4.64
N VAL A 198 -17.50 -32.02 -4.94
CA VAL A 198 -18.38 -31.41 -5.96
C VAL A 198 -18.00 -31.88 -7.36
N LEU A 199 -16.71 -32.06 -7.63
CA LEU A 199 -16.19 -32.54 -8.92
C LEU A 199 -16.21 -34.07 -9.06
N ALA A 200 -16.38 -34.81 -7.95
CA ALA A 200 -16.37 -36.26 -7.98
C ALA A 200 -17.60 -36.83 -8.69
N GLU A 201 -17.39 -37.88 -9.48
CA GLU A 201 -18.48 -38.73 -9.96
C GLU A 201 -19.20 -39.37 -8.76
N SER A 202 -20.53 -39.50 -8.84
CA SER A 202 -21.38 -39.99 -7.75
C SER A 202 -20.96 -41.37 -7.22
N SER A 203 -20.30 -42.19 -8.03
CA SER A 203 -19.75 -43.50 -7.67
C SER A 203 -18.52 -43.44 -6.74
N ARG A 204 -17.85 -42.29 -6.64
CA ARG A 204 -16.62 -42.09 -5.84
C ARG A 204 -16.86 -41.39 -4.52
N VAL A 205 -18.07 -40.88 -4.28
CA VAL A 205 -18.41 -40.09 -3.08
C VAL A 205 -18.19 -40.87 -1.79
N GLU A 206 -18.46 -42.17 -1.77
CA GLU A 206 -18.25 -43.02 -0.58
C GLU A 206 -16.78 -43.10 -0.14
N ALA A 207 -15.83 -42.96 -1.08
CA ALA A 207 -14.40 -43.00 -0.78
C ALA A 207 -13.93 -41.76 0.02
N PHE A 208 -14.67 -40.65 -0.02
CA PHE A 208 -14.32 -39.40 0.65
C PHE A 208 -14.76 -39.34 2.11
N VAL A 209 -15.64 -40.25 2.58
CA VAL A 209 -16.14 -40.26 3.96
C VAL A 209 -15.00 -40.32 4.98
N GLY A 210 -13.99 -41.16 4.73
CA GLY A 210 -12.82 -41.27 5.60
C GLY A 210 -11.93 -40.02 5.58
N GLN A 211 -11.82 -39.33 4.46
CA GLN A 211 -11.04 -38.09 4.32
C GLN A 211 -11.77 -36.92 5.00
N ALA A 212 -13.08 -36.82 4.83
CA ALA A 212 -13.94 -35.86 5.51
C ALA A 212 -13.84 -35.98 7.04
N ALA A 213 -13.92 -37.21 7.57
CA ALA A 213 -13.74 -37.45 9.00
C ALA A 213 -12.36 -37.00 9.52
N ARG A 214 -11.27 -37.28 8.77
CA ARG A 214 -9.91 -36.84 9.15
C ARG A 214 -9.73 -35.32 9.13
N LEU A 215 -10.39 -34.65 8.19
CA LEU A 215 -10.33 -33.19 8.05
C LEU A 215 -11.34 -32.49 8.98
N GLY A 216 -12.15 -33.23 9.74
CA GLY A 216 -13.17 -32.66 10.63
C GLY A 216 -14.31 -31.99 9.86
N PHE A 217 -14.65 -32.50 8.68
CA PHE A 217 -15.82 -32.09 7.90
C PHE A 217 -16.96 -33.11 8.13
N PRO A 218 -17.97 -32.76 8.94
CA PRO A 218 -18.98 -33.73 9.37
C PRO A 218 -20.10 -33.86 8.32
N LEU A 219 -19.95 -34.81 7.39
CA LEU A 219 -20.91 -35.08 6.30
C LEU A 219 -22.33 -35.45 6.78
N GLN A 220 -22.44 -35.87 8.03
CA GLN A 220 -23.70 -36.24 8.69
C GLN A 220 -24.46 -35.05 9.28
N LEU A 221 -24.02 -33.82 9.05
CA LEU A 221 -24.69 -32.61 9.48
C LEU A 221 -25.56 -32.02 8.35
N SER A 222 -26.34 -30.99 8.66
CA SER A 222 -27.07 -30.25 7.65
C SER A 222 -26.13 -29.25 6.98
N HIS A 223 -26.10 -29.28 5.65
CA HIS A 223 -25.28 -28.39 4.83
C HIS A 223 -26.18 -27.53 3.96
N VAL A 224 -25.98 -26.22 3.97
CA VAL A 224 -26.62 -25.31 3.02
C VAL A 224 -25.53 -24.63 2.21
N VAL A 225 -25.71 -24.66 0.89
CA VAL A 225 -24.73 -24.17 -0.08
C VAL A 225 -25.27 -22.93 -0.77
N GLY A 226 -24.46 -21.88 -0.78
CA GLY A 226 -24.62 -20.70 -1.61
C GLY A 226 -23.67 -20.81 -2.79
N TRP A 227 -24.16 -20.44 -3.98
CA TRP A 227 -23.37 -20.37 -5.20
C TRP A 227 -23.42 -18.94 -5.72
N LEU A 228 -22.25 -18.34 -5.87
CA LEU A 228 -22.08 -17.00 -6.41
C LEU A 228 -21.32 -17.11 -7.73
N LYS A 229 -21.96 -16.69 -8.82
CA LYS A 229 -21.45 -16.87 -10.17
C LYS A 229 -21.19 -15.51 -10.84
N PRO A 230 -19.94 -15.20 -11.23
CA PRO A 230 -19.66 -14.01 -12.01
C PRO A 230 -20.38 -14.08 -13.37
N THR A 231 -21.13 -13.04 -13.71
CA THR A 231 -21.83 -12.91 -14.99
C THR A 231 -21.56 -11.52 -15.58
N ALA A 232 -20.83 -11.44 -16.69
CA ALA A 232 -20.58 -10.17 -17.36
C ALA A 232 -21.83 -9.70 -18.13
N ILE A 233 -22.14 -8.41 -18.00
CA ILE A 233 -23.41 -7.80 -18.49
C ILE A 233 -23.42 -7.65 -20.03
N GLY A 234 -22.27 -7.72 -20.69
CA GLY A 234 -22.14 -7.57 -22.15
C GLY A 234 -21.49 -8.74 -22.89
N ASP A 235 -20.81 -9.63 -22.18
CA ASP A 235 -20.11 -10.78 -22.76
C ASP A 235 -20.18 -11.96 -21.78
N PRO A 236 -21.10 -12.92 -21.98
CA PRO A 236 -21.29 -14.05 -21.07
C PRO A 236 -20.05 -14.95 -20.91
N ASP A 237 -19.11 -14.92 -21.86
CA ASP A 237 -17.89 -15.74 -21.84
C ASP A 237 -16.68 -14.98 -21.27
N ALA A 238 -16.84 -13.70 -20.92
CA ALA A 238 -15.80 -12.93 -20.26
C ALA A 238 -15.46 -13.55 -18.91
N ARG A 239 -14.20 -13.40 -18.51
CA ARG A 239 -13.71 -13.80 -17.18
C ARG A 239 -13.58 -12.61 -16.25
N PRO A 240 -13.87 -12.77 -14.95
CA PRO A 240 -13.72 -11.68 -13.99
C PRO A 240 -12.26 -11.23 -13.91
N PRO A 241 -12.00 -9.99 -13.48
CA PRO A 241 -10.62 -9.53 -13.27
C PRO A 241 -9.87 -10.44 -12.29
N ARG A 242 -8.59 -10.74 -12.59
CA ARG A 242 -7.77 -11.71 -11.84
C ARG A 242 -7.65 -11.44 -10.34
N GLY A 243 -7.75 -10.17 -9.92
CA GLY A 243 -7.69 -9.79 -8.51
C GLY A 243 -8.98 -10.04 -7.72
N VAL A 244 -10.10 -10.35 -8.37
CA VAL A 244 -11.40 -10.48 -7.69
C VAL A 244 -11.48 -11.74 -6.84
N GLU A 245 -11.12 -12.90 -7.39
CA GLU A 245 -11.14 -14.19 -6.67
C GLU A 245 -10.35 -14.16 -5.36
N PRO A 246 -9.05 -13.83 -5.34
CA PRO A 246 -8.27 -13.84 -4.10
C PRO A 246 -8.75 -12.79 -3.09
N ALA A 247 -9.23 -11.64 -3.56
CA ALA A 247 -9.77 -10.58 -2.68
C ALA A 247 -11.11 -11.01 -2.06
N LEU A 248 -11.95 -11.68 -2.85
CA LEU A 248 -13.23 -12.19 -2.40
C LEU A 248 -13.07 -13.38 -1.45
N GLU A 249 -12.12 -14.28 -1.71
CA GLU A 249 -11.77 -15.38 -0.82
C GLU A 249 -11.34 -14.86 0.55
N LEU A 250 -10.38 -13.93 0.59
CA LEU A 250 -9.90 -13.35 1.83
C LEU A 250 -11.02 -12.66 2.61
N PHE A 251 -11.84 -11.85 1.92
CA PHE A 251 -12.98 -11.18 2.54
C PHE A 251 -14.00 -12.19 3.09
N ALA A 252 -14.25 -13.29 2.37
CA ALA A 252 -15.16 -14.32 2.81
C ALA A 252 -14.66 -15.03 4.08
N LEU A 253 -13.38 -15.41 4.11
CA LEU A 253 -12.75 -16.01 5.28
C LEU A 253 -12.84 -15.09 6.52
N GLN A 254 -12.57 -13.80 6.34
CA GLN A 254 -12.72 -12.80 7.40
C GLN A 254 -14.17 -12.59 7.84
N LEU A 255 -15.14 -12.67 6.91
CA LEU A 255 -16.54 -12.42 7.19
C LEU A 255 -17.21 -13.53 8.01
N VAL A 256 -16.78 -14.77 7.77
CA VAL A 256 -17.32 -15.96 8.47
C VAL A 256 -16.54 -16.32 9.73
N GLU A 257 -15.43 -15.64 9.96
CA GLU A 257 -14.59 -15.82 11.12
C GLU A 257 -15.33 -15.52 12.43
N GLY A 258 -15.16 -16.39 13.43
CA GLY A 258 -15.72 -16.24 14.76
C GLY A 258 -17.23 -16.48 14.84
N ARG A 259 -17.86 -16.93 13.75
CA ARG A 259 -19.26 -17.38 13.77
C ARG A 259 -19.38 -18.77 14.39
N GLU A 260 -20.56 -19.05 14.95
CA GLU A 260 -20.86 -20.34 15.58
C GLU A 260 -20.96 -21.48 14.56
N GLU A 261 -21.40 -21.20 13.33
CA GLU A 261 -21.51 -22.22 12.29
C GLU A 261 -20.17 -22.57 11.68
N MET A 262 -20.07 -23.77 11.11
CA MET A 262 -18.91 -24.16 10.35
C MET A 262 -19.06 -23.70 8.90
N TRP A 263 -18.23 -22.74 8.50
CA TRP A 263 -18.23 -22.17 7.16
C TRP A 263 -17.03 -22.66 6.33
N HIS A 264 -17.29 -22.92 5.05
CA HIS A 264 -16.27 -23.20 4.05
C HIS A 264 -16.47 -22.33 2.82
N VAL A 265 -15.37 -21.85 2.27
CA VAL A 265 -15.31 -21.05 1.06
C VAL A 265 -14.47 -21.85 0.07
N ALA A 266 -15.03 -22.14 -1.09
CA ALA A 266 -14.36 -22.90 -2.14
C ALA A 266 -14.58 -22.20 -3.49
N PHE A 267 -13.58 -22.26 -4.36
CA PHE A 267 -13.68 -21.81 -5.74
C PHE A 267 -13.58 -23.00 -6.69
N ILE A 268 -14.44 -23.01 -7.70
CA ILE A 268 -14.34 -23.95 -8.82
C ILE A 268 -14.35 -23.13 -10.09
N GLN A 269 -13.20 -23.08 -10.77
CA GLN A 269 -12.97 -22.12 -11.85
C GLN A 269 -13.14 -20.69 -11.31
N GLU A 270 -14.15 -19.94 -11.78
CA GLU A 270 -14.42 -18.56 -11.36
C GLU A 270 -15.62 -18.46 -10.39
N ASP A 271 -16.26 -19.59 -10.08
CA ASP A 271 -17.47 -19.67 -9.28
C ASP A 271 -17.13 -19.89 -7.81
N MET A 272 -17.75 -19.10 -6.93
CA MET A 272 -17.58 -19.22 -5.49
C MET A 272 -18.71 -20.06 -4.88
N PHE A 273 -18.32 -21.03 -4.07
CA PHE A 273 -19.20 -21.85 -3.25
C PHE A 273 -18.98 -21.51 -1.78
N LEU A 274 -20.09 -21.18 -1.10
CA LEU A 274 -20.12 -20.94 0.33
C LEU A 274 -20.94 -22.05 0.98
N VAL A 275 -20.30 -22.88 1.80
CA VAL A 275 -20.96 -23.99 2.48
C VAL A 275 -21.04 -23.67 3.96
N SER A 276 -22.26 -23.60 4.49
CA SER A 276 -22.52 -23.51 5.92
C SER A 276 -22.99 -24.86 6.44
N THR A 277 -22.37 -25.34 7.52
CA THR A 277 -22.62 -26.65 8.12
C THR A 277 -23.07 -26.47 9.57
N GLU A 278 -24.20 -27.07 9.91
CA GLU A 278 -24.84 -26.97 11.24
C GLU A 278 -25.52 -28.28 11.65
N GLU A 279 -25.87 -28.38 12.94
CA GLU A 279 -26.69 -29.48 13.44
C GLU A 279 -28.06 -29.58 12.74
N HIS A 280 -28.55 -30.81 12.63
CA HIS A 280 -29.86 -31.08 12.06
C HIS A 280 -30.97 -30.34 12.83
N GLY A 281 -31.79 -29.56 12.12
CA GLY A 281 -32.88 -28.79 12.71
C GLY A 281 -32.49 -27.39 13.21
N ALA A 282 -31.27 -26.93 12.95
CA ALA A 282 -30.89 -25.54 13.18
C ALA A 282 -31.82 -24.59 12.41
N GLY A 283 -32.50 -23.70 13.13
CA GLY A 283 -33.39 -22.69 12.55
C GLY A 283 -32.60 -21.60 11.82
N ASP A 284 -33.23 -21.00 10.80
CA ASP A 284 -32.70 -19.84 10.04
C ASP A 284 -31.38 -20.06 9.26
N HIS A 285 -30.93 -21.30 9.07
CA HIS A 285 -29.69 -21.65 8.35
C HIS A 285 -29.60 -20.99 6.95
N GLN A 286 -30.69 -21.07 6.18
CA GLN A 286 -30.80 -20.44 4.85
C GLN A 286 -30.80 -18.90 4.92
N ARG A 287 -31.35 -18.30 5.98
CA ARG A 287 -31.36 -16.84 6.16
C ARG A 287 -29.95 -16.33 6.42
N ARG A 288 -29.19 -17.03 7.28
CA ARG A 288 -27.79 -16.67 7.59
C ARG A 288 -26.89 -16.81 6.36
N LEU A 289 -27.07 -17.89 5.58
CA LEU A 289 -26.41 -18.02 4.28
C LEU A 289 -26.72 -16.86 3.34
N ARG A 290 -27.99 -16.45 3.24
CA ARG A 290 -28.39 -15.31 2.40
C ARG A 290 -27.73 -14.01 2.86
N GLU A 291 -27.69 -13.74 4.15
CA GLU A 291 -27.06 -12.53 4.70
C GLU A 291 -25.55 -12.46 4.36
N VAL A 292 -24.83 -13.57 4.53
CA VAL A 292 -23.41 -13.67 4.15
C VAL A 292 -23.26 -13.53 2.63
N GLY A 293 -24.10 -14.23 1.86
CA GLY A 293 -24.13 -14.18 0.40
C GLY A 293 -24.35 -12.77 -0.14
N GLU A 294 -25.28 -11.98 0.43
CA GLU A 294 -25.53 -10.60 0.03
C GLU A 294 -24.36 -9.65 0.32
N ARG A 295 -23.57 -9.93 1.37
CA ARG A 295 -22.34 -9.17 1.65
C ARG A 295 -21.23 -9.53 0.66
N LEU A 296 -21.07 -10.82 0.36
CA LEU A 296 -20.11 -11.30 -0.64
C LEU A 296 -20.44 -10.81 -2.04
N GLN A 297 -21.71 -10.88 -2.44
CA GLN A 297 -22.21 -10.37 -3.73
C GLN A 297 -21.89 -8.88 -3.88
N ARG A 298 -22.18 -8.06 -2.87
CA ARG A 298 -21.87 -6.63 -2.89
C ARG A 298 -20.37 -6.37 -2.97
N GLN A 299 -19.55 -7.16 -2.29
CA GLN A 299 -18.10 -7.03 -2.35
C GLN A 299 -17.56 -7.45 -3.73
N ALA A 300 -18.04 -8.56 -4.28
CA ALA A 300 -17.67 -9.04 -5.60
C ALA A 300 -18.00 -8.01 -6.70
N GLN A 301 -19.19 -7.41 -6.66
CA GLN A 301 -19.58 -6.34 -7.58
C GLN A 301 -18.69 -5.09 -7.44
N ARG A 302 -18.27 -4.73 -6.21
CA ARG A 302 -17.34 -3.61 -6.00
C ARG A 302 -15.96 -3.91 -6.58
N LEU A 303 -15.46 -5.13 -6.39
CA LEU A 303 -14.14 -5.55 -6.86
C LEU A 303 -14.09 -5.71 -8.39
N ALA A 304 -15.12 -6.30 -8.99
CA ALA A 304 -15.17 -6.55 -10.43
C ALA A 304 -15.59 -5.31 -11.26
N GLY A 305 -16.30 -4.37 -10.64
CA GLY A 305 -16.80 -3.15 -11.26
C GLY A 305 -18.17 -3.33 -11.93
N SER A 306 -18.68 -2.21 -12.47
CA SER A 306 -20.07 -2.09 -12.97
C SER A 306 -20.43 -2.96 -14.18
N GLY A 307 -19.45 -3.58 -14.84
CA GLY A 307 -19.66 -4.50 -15.96
C GLY A 307 -20.08 -5.92 -15.55
N TRP A 308 -20.14 -6.20 -14.25
CA TRP A 308 -20.35 -7.55 -13.71
C TRP A 308 -21.57 -7.63 -12.79
N ALA A 309 -22.30 -8.74 -12.91
CA ALA A 309 -23.29 -9.20 -11.96
C ALA A 309 -22.77 -10.46 -11.25
N TYR A 310 -23.28 -10.70 -10.05
CA TYR A 310 -22.96 -11.84 -9.18
C TYR A 310 -24.23 -12.32 -8.51
#